data_AF-A0A6P7GW24-F1
#
_entry.id   AF-A0A6P7GW24-F1
#
_cell.length_a   1.000
_cell.length_b   1.000
_cell.length_c   1.000
_cell.angle_alpha   90.00
_cell.angle_beta   90.00
_cell.angle_gamma   90.00
#
_symmetry.space_group_name_H-M   'P 1'
#
loop_
_entity.id
_entity.type
_entity.pdbx_description
1 polymer ?
#
loop_
_entity_poly.entity_id
_entity_poly.type
_entity_poly.pdbx_seq_one_letter_code
_entity_poly.pdbx_strand_id
1 'polypeptide(L)'
;MYSVSIALYLLWFCQVQSFLLENKDNFPLDFNCTIPKEKFANATAEFTICAINNSRPITLCEKCLSFFLTLEESYINMSKVMNNGTSCLDHLINFDRLRVVSILYENNVDLWTRAKCDECYEQANNNGNPKISNETKEFRKYYNNFIRCRNNKSIQDADLCSTCMNDYVKLDHYYKSISNINDKIGMCMDIVDLMNTTWTFWSVNCCKYRRHGEYIFIISTGTMLLLTIMFYLVVQGYKEENAPTIIQQSRFFESLSLFKD
;
A
#
# COMPACT_ATOMS: atom_id res chain seq x y z
N MET A 1 21.95 24.84 -66.62
CA MET A 1 22.76 23.61 -66.54
C MET A 1 23.24 23.26 -65.13
N TYR A 2 23.45 24.22 -64.20
CA TYR A 2 23.94 23.93 -62.86
C TYR A 2 22.95 23.26 -61.87
N SER A 3 21.63 23.43 -62.05
CA SER A 3 20.65 22.87 -61.10
C SER A 3 20.46 21.35 -61.23
N VAL A 4 20.68 20.79 -62.42
CA VAL A 4 20.50 19.35 -62.68
C VAL A 4 21.64 18.54 -62.06
N SER A 5 22.87 19.06 -62.07
CA SER A 5 24.02 18.42 -61.43
C SER A 5 23.89 18.34 -59.91
N ILE A 6 23.34 19.36 -59.26
CA ILE A 6 23.18 19.37 -57.79
C ILE A 6 22.12 18.34 -57.36
N ALA A 7 21.03 18.23 -58.11
CA ALA A 7 19.98 17.24 -57.84
C ALA A 7 20.49 15.79 -57.97
N LEU A 8 21.31 15.51 -58.99
CA LEU A 8 21.94 14.20 -59.18
C LEU A 8 22.95 13.87 -58.07
N TYR A 9 23.75 14.85 -57.61
CA TYR A 9 24.66 14.64 -56.48
C TYR A 9 23.93 14.40 -55.16
N LEU A 10 22.83 15.11 -54.90
CA LEU A 10 22.02 14.91 -53.69
C LEU A 10 21.30 13.57 -53.69
N LEU A 11 20.80 13.11 -54.84
CA LEU A 11 20.20 11.77 -54.98
C LEU A 11 21.24 10.67 -54.80
N TRP A 12 22.46 10.85 -55.32
CA TRP A 12 23.55 9.89 -55.17
C TRP A 12 24.05 9.83 -53.72
N PHE A 13 24.21 10.98 -53.05
CA PHE A 13 24.52 11.02 -51.62
C PHE A 13 23.41 10.41 -50.76
N CYS A 14 22.14 10.62 -51.11
CA CYS A 14 21.02 10.02 -50.39
C CYS A 14 20.99 8.49 -50.54
N GLN A 15 21.25 7.97 -51.75
CA GLN A 15 21.30 6.52 -52.00
C GLN A 15 22.49 5.85 -51.33
N VAL A 16 23.66 6.50 -51.31
CA VAL A 16 24.86 5.98 -50.63
C VAL A 16 24.69 6.01 -49.10
N GLN A 17 24.04 7.04 -48.55
CA GLN A 17 23.74 7.12 -47.13
C GLN A 17 22.74 6.03 -46.70
N SER A 18 21.70 5.76 -47.50
CA SER A 18 20.76 4.66 -47.23
C SER A 18 21.43 3.29 -47.31
N PHE A 19 22.35 3.08 -48.26
CA PHE A 19 23.06 1.81 -48.42
C PHE A 19 24.10 1.56 -47.31
N LEU A 20 24.67 2.61 -46.72
CA LEU A 20 25.59 2.50 -45.57
C LEU A 20 24.86 2.32 -44.23
N LEU A 21 23.61 2.76 -44.10
CA LEU A 21 22.78 2.54 -42.91
C LEU A 21 22.22 1.11 -42.87
N GLU A 22 21.89 0.52 -44.02
CA GLU A 22 21.30 -0.82 -44.09
C GLU A 22 22.29 -1.94 -43.71
N ASN A 23 23.59 -1.65 -43.69
CA ASN A 23 24.65 -2.64 -43.43
C ASN A 23 25.25 -2.60 -42.01
N LYS A 24 24.74 -1.74 -41.12
CA LYS A 24 25.27 -1.59 -39.76
C LYS A 24 24.43 -2.25 -38.66
N ASP A 25 23.21 -2.70 -39.00
CA ASP A 25 22.21 -3.14 -38.03
C ASP A 25 22.05 -4.67 -37.92
N ASN A 26 23.08 -5.43 -38.29
CA ASN A 26 23.18 -6.84 -37.93
C ASN A 26 24.48 -7.09 -37.16
N PHE A 27 24.56 -6.54 -35.95
CA PHE A 27 25.42 -7.15 -34.93
C PHE A 27 24.55 -8.16 -34.18
N PRO A 28 24.55 -9.46 -34.57
CA PRO A 28 23.84 -10.45 -33.79
C PRO A 28 24.42 -10.43 -32.38
N LEU A 29 23.52 -10.34 -31.38
CA LEU A 29 23.89 -10.54 -29.99
C LEU A 29 24.74 -11.81 -29.90
N ASP A 30 25.97 -11.69 -29.40
CA ASP A 30 26.88 -12.83 -29.32
C ASP A 30 26.19 -14.04 -28.66
N PHE A 31 26.44 -15.22 -29.19
CA PHE A 31 25.83 -16.47 -28.75
C PHE A 31 25.95 -16.66 -27.23
N ASN A 32 27.06 -16.21 -26.65
CA ASN A 32 27.37 -16.30 -25.21
C ASN A 32 26.40 -15.52 -24.31
N CYS A 33 25.79 -14.43 -24.80
CA CYS A 33 24.83 -13.63 -24.02
C CYS A 33 23.36 -14.02 -24.27
N THR A 34 23.10 -14.89 -25.25
CA THR A 34 21.74 -15.30 -25.59
C THR A 34 21.14 -16.20 -24.50
N ILE A 35 21.89 -17.17 -23.99
CA ILE A 35 21.43 -18.11 -22.95
C ILE A 35 21.13 -17.38 -21.62
N PRO A 36 22.02 -16.54 -21.06
CA PRO A 36 21.72 -15.80 -19.83
C PRO A 36 20.51 -14.88 -19.97
N LYS A 37 20.35 -14.22 -21.13
CA LYS A 37 19.19 -13.37 -21.44
C LYS A 37 17.89 -14.17 -21.43
N GLU A 38 17.87 -15.34 -22.06
CA GLU A 38 16.69 -16.21 -22.08
C GLU A 38 16.34 -16.73 -20.69
N LYS A 39 17.34 -17.11 -19.88
CA LYS A 39 17.14 -17.52 -18.49
C LYS A 39 16.50 -16.40 -17.66
N PHE A 40 16.97 -15.16 -17.81
CA PHE A 40 16.38 -14.00 -17.16
C PHE A 40 14.95 -13.72 -17.65
N ALA A 41 14.69 -13.84 -18.96
CA ALA A 41 13.36 -13.64 -19.52
C ALA A 41 12.35 -14.66 -18.96
N ASN A 42 12.73 -15.94 -18.88
CA ASN A 42 11.89 -16.98 -18.31
C ASN A 42 11.65 -16.76 -16.80
N ALA A 43 12.71 -16.46 -16.03
CA ALA A 43 12.58 -16.20 -14.60
C ALA A 43 11.67 -14.97 -14.30
N THR A 44 11.80 -13.92 -15.12
CA THR A 44 10.97 -12.71 -15.02
C THR A 44 9.50 -13.03 -15.33
N ALA A 45 9.24 -13.81 -16.37
CA ALA A 45 7.88 -14.22 -16.74
C ALA A 45 7.23 -15.08 -15.65
N GLU A 46 7.95 -16.08 -15.13
CA GLU A 46 7.45 -16.96 -14.07
C GLU A 46 7.12 -16.20 -12.78
N PHE A 47 8.02 -15.30 -12.35
CA PHE A 47 7.75 -14.46 -11.19
C PHE A 47 6.54 -13.56 -11.40
N THR A 48 6.42 -12.92 -12.58
CA THR A 48 5.27 -12.06 -12.91
C THR A 48 3.96 -12.85 -12.91
N ILE A 49 3.94 -14.04 -13.51
CA ILE A 49 2.79 -14.94 -13.51
C ILE A 49 2.41 -15.32 -12.07
N CYS A 50 3.39 -15.69 -11.24
CA CYS A 50 3.15 -16.00 -9.84
C CYS A 50 2.55 -14.80 -9.09
N ALA A 51 3.11 -13.61 -9.29
CA ALA A 51 2.67 -12.39 -8.62
C ALA A 51 1.21 -12.04 -8.95
N ILE A 52 0.83 -12.14 -10.23
CA ILE A 52 -0.55 -11.88 -10.68
C ILE A 52 -1.51 -12.92 -10.08
N ASN A 53 -1.16 -14.21 -10.12
CA ASN A 53 -2.01 -15.27 -9.59
C ASN A 53 -2.21 -15.20 -8.08
N ASN A 54 -1.24 -14.64 -7.35
CA ASN A 54 -1.27 -14.47 -5.90
C ASN A 54 -1.58 -13.02 -5.48
N SER A 55 -2.26 -12.26 -6.35
CA SER A 55 -2.65 -10.87 -6.08
C SER A 55 -3.94 -10.74 -5.27
N ARG A 56 -4.81 -11.78 -5.26
CA ARG A 56 -6.06 -11.81 -4.48
C ARG A 56 -6.45 -13.25 -4.10
N PRO A 57 -6.46 -13.62 -2.80
CA PRO A 57 -5.87 -12.89 -1.67
C PRO A 57 -4.36 -12.70 -1.88
N ILE A 58 -3.77 -11.68 -1.25
CA ILE A 58 -2.33 -11.40 -1.41
C ILE A 58 -1.54 -12.50 -0.69
N THR A 59 -0.84 -13.34 -1.47
CA THR A 59 0.10 -14.36 -0.96
C THR A 59 1.40 -14.36 -1.76
N LEU A 60 1.81 -13.16 -2.19
CA LEU A 60 2.95 -12.93 -3.07
C LEU A 60 4.25 -13.40 -2.41
N CYS A 61 4.48 -12.96 -1.17
CA CYS A 61 5.76 -13.17 -0.51
C CYS A 61 6.00 -14.66 -0.30
N GLU A 62 5.01 -15.38 0.24
CA GLU A 62 5.15 -16.80 0.55
C GLU A 62 5.16 -17.72 -0.66
N LYS A 63 4.32 -17.45 -1.66
CA LYS A 63 4.16 -18.34 -2.82
C LYS A 63 5.16 -18.07 -3.93
N CYS A 64 5.64 -16.84 -4.05
CA CYS A 64 6.50 -16.43 -5.16
C CYS A 64 7.98 -16.30 -4.81
N LEU A 65 8.36 -16.62 -3.56
CA LEU A 65 9.76 -16.56 -3.10
C LEU A 65 10.74 -17.29 -4.03
N SER A 66 10.45 -18.55 -4.41
CA SER A 66 11.38 -19.34 -5.24
C SER A 66 11.61 -18.71 -6.62
N PHE A 67 10.55 -18.13 -7.21
CA PHE A 67 10.64 -17.45 -8.49
C PHE A 67 11.41 -16.14 -8.36
N PHE A 68 11.22 -15.41 -7.25
CA PHE A 68 11.98 -14.19 -6.95
C PHE A 68 13.48 -14.48 -6.81
N LEU A 69 13.85 -15.51 -6.03
CA LEU A 69 15.26 -15.91 -5.88
C LEU A 69 15.89 -16.33 -7.21
N THR A 70 15.13 -17.03 -8.06
CA THR A 70 15.59 -17.42 -9.40
C THR A 70 15.79 -16.20 -10.31
N LEU A 71 14.91 -15.20 -10.20
CA LEU A 71 15.03 -13.92 -10.90
C LEU A 71 16.31 -13.18 -10.47
N GLU A 72 16.54 -13.02 -9.16
CA GLU A 72 17.78 -12.41 -8.64
C GLU A 72 19.04 -13.15 -9.11
N GLU A 73 19.04 -14.47 -9.00
CA GLU A 73 20.18 -15.29 -9.43
C GLU A 73 20.41 -15.16 -10.94
N SER A 74 19.36 -15.16 -11.75
CA SER A 74 19.47 -15.01 -13.21
C SER A 74 20.05 -13.65 -13.61
N TYR A 75 19.69 -12.58 -12.89
CA TYR A 75 20.23 -11.24 -13.10
C TYR A 75 21.71 -11.14 -12.71
N ILE A 76 22.07 -11.66 -11.54
CA ILE A 76 23.48 -11.71 -11.07
C ILE A 76 24.33 -12.58 -12.02
N ASN A 77 23.78 -13.67 -12.55
CA ASN A 77 24.50 -14.50 -13.51
C ASN A 77 24.80 -13.75 -14.82
N MET A 78 23.91 -12.86 -15.29
CA MET A 78 24.18 -12.02 -16.47
C MET A 78 25.35 -11.05 -16.25
N SER A 79 25.59 -10.58 -15.01
CA SER A 79 26.75 -9.73 -14.72
C SER A 79 28.06 -10.51 -14.61
N LYS A 80 28.00 -11.82 -14.34
CA LYS A 80 29.18 -12.70 -14.22
C LYS A 80 29.68 -13.22 -15.58
N VAL A 81 28.79 -13.37 -16.57
CA VAL A 81 29.18 -13.86 -17.90
C VAL A 81 29.88 -12.73 -18.67
N MET A 82 31.14 -12.96 -19.02
CA MET A 82 31.97 -12.04 -19.79
C MET A 82 31.86 -12.34 -21.28
N ASN A 83 31.67 -11.29 -22.08
CA ASN A 83 31.71 -11.32 -23.54
C ASN A 83 32.66 -10.21 -24.04
N ASN A 84 33.72 -10.59 -24.74
CA ASN A 84 34.72 -9.68 -25.32
C ASN A 84 35.25 -8.61 -24.34
N GLY A 85 35.44 -8.98 -23.07
CA GLY A 85 35.97 -8.09 -22.02
C GLY A 85 34.94 -7.24 -21.26
N THR A 86 33.67 -7.29 -21.65
CA THR A 86 32.54 -6.63 -20.94
C THR A 86 31.52 -7.66 -20.44
N SER A 87 30.81 -7.38 -19.35
CA SER A 87 29.75 -8.31 -18.91
C SER A 87 28.57 -8.30 -19.90
N CYS A 88 27.89 -9.43 -20.05
CA CYS A 88 26.67 -9.51 -20.86
C CYS A 88 25.62 -8.51 -20.38
N LEU A 89 25.53 -8.30 -19.07
CA LEU A 89 24.64 -7.30 -18.48
C LEU A 89 25.00 -5.87 -18.94
N ASP A 90 26.28 -5.50 -18.90
CA ASP A 90 26.72 -4.16 -19.33
C ASP A 90 26.42 -3.92 -20.81
N HIS A 91 26.59 -4.96 -21.63
CA HIS A 91 26.26 -4.87 -23.06
C HIS A 91 24.75 -4.66 -23.26
N LEU A 92 23.90 -5.35 -22.50
CA LEU A 92 22.43 -5.25 -22.61
C LEU A 92 21.86 -3.95 -22.02
N ILE A 93 22.51 -3.37 -21.00
CA ILE A 93 22.04 -2.15 -20.33
C ILE A 93 22.59 -0.89 -21.01
N ASN A 94 23.84 -0.88 -21.48
CA ASN A 94 24.48 0.35 -21.97
C ASN A 94 24.32 0.59 -23.48
N PHE A 95 23.89 -0.41 -24.25
CA PHE A 95 23.76 -0.27 -25.70
C PHE A 95 22.52 0.52 -26.13
N ASP A 96 21.44 0.49 -25.33
CA ASP A 96 20.18 1.17 -25.64
C ASP A 96 19.69 2.04 -24.47
N ARG A 97 19.08 3.19 -24.79
CA ARG A 97 18.55 4.15 -23.80
C ARG A 97 17.33 3.61 -23.05
N LEU A 98 16.61 2.65 -23.61
CA LEU A 98 15.43 2.06 -22.97
C LEU A 98 15.79 1.12 -21.81
N ARG A 99 16.93 0.43 -21.87
CA ARG A 99 17.46 -0.44 -20.80
C ARG A 99 16.44 -1.45 -20.23
N VAL A 100 15.69 -2.11 -21.10
CA VAL A 100 14.55 -3.00 -20.76
C VAL A 100 14.89 -4.00 -19.64
N VAL A 101 16.06 -4.64 -19.71
CA VAL A 101 16.49 -5.65 -18.73
C VAL A 101 16.61 -5.05 -17.32
N SER A 102 17.22 -3.86 -17.19
CA SER A 102 17.35 -3.18 -15.90
C SER A 102 16.00 -2.74 -15.34
N ILE A 103 15.14 -2.14 -16.17
CA ILE A 103 13.83 -1.64 -15.73
C ILE A 103 12.94 -2.80 -15.26
N LEU A 104 12.93 -3.92 -15.99
CA LEU A 104 12.15 -5.09 -15.58
C LEU A 104 12.67 -5.68 -14.28
N TYR A 105 13.99 -5.79 -14.10
CA TYR A 105 14.57 -6.24 -12.84
C TYR A 105 14.18 -5.30 -11.69
N GLU A 106 14.41 -4.00 -11.85
CA GLU A 106 14.11 -2.96 -10.86
C GLU A 106 12.62 -2.96 -10.47
N ASN A 107 11.71 -3.09 -11.43
CA ASN A 107 10.27 -3.16 -11.15
C ASN A 107 9.88 -4.39 -10.32
N ASN A 108 10.51 -5.55 -10.58
CA ASN A 108 10.22 -6.77 -9.83
C ASN A 108 10.81 -6.71 -8.41
N VAL A 109 12.02 -6.16 -8.27
CA VAL A 109 12.62 -5.88 -6.96
C VAL A 109 11.79 -4.86 -6.18
N ASP A 110 11.37 -3.77 -6.82
CA ASP A 110 10.51 -2.75 -6.21
C ASP A 110 9.16 -3.35 -5.77
N LEU A 111 8.55 -4.24 -6.56
CA LEU A 111 7.35 -4.96 -6.15
C LEU A 111 7.58 -5.78 -4.87
N TRP A 112 8.67 -6.53 -4.80
CA TRP A 112 9.06 -7.33 -3.63
C TRP A 112 9.32 -6.46 -2.39
N THR A 113 10.08 -5.37 -2.56
CA THR A 113 10.42 -4.43 -1.49
C THR A 113 9.21 -3.63 -1.00
N ARG A 114 8.33 -3.17 -1.89
CA ARG A 114 7.08 -2.48 -1.49
C ARG A 114 6.12 -3.39 -0.74
N ALA A 115 6.08 -4.67 -1.12
CA ALA A 115 5.35 -5.69 -0.37
C ALA A 115 6.03 -6.07 0.95
N LYS A 116 7.23 -5.53 1.23
CA LYS A 116 8.06 -5.82 2.41
C LYS A 116 8.23 -7.32 2.62
N CYS A 117 8.44 -8.07 1.54
CA CYS A 117 8.49 -9.52 1.60
C CYS A 117 9.67 -10.04 2.41
N ASP A 118 10.76 -9.28 2.53
CA ASP A 118 11.92 -9.66 3.36
C ASP A 118 11.56 -9.81 4.84
N GLU A 119 10.57 -9.04 5.34
CA GLU A 119 10.10 -9.07 6.73
C GLU A 119 9.30 -10.34 7.08
N CYS A 120 8.82 -11.06 6.07
CA CYS A 120 8.19 -12.37 6.23
C CYS A 120 9.24 -13.46 6.57
N TYR A 121 10.53 -13.16 6.42
CA TYR A 121 11.63 -14.11 6.55
C TYR A 121 12.63 -13.69 7.64
N GLU A 122 13.33 -14.67 8.20
CA GLU A 122 14.47 -14.44 9.08
C GLU A 122 15.62 -13.87 8.24
N GLN A 123 16.29 -12.82 8.74
CA GLN A 123 17.44 -12.23 8.09
C GLN A 123 18.52 -13.31 7.91
N ALA A 124 18.81 -13.64 6.65
CA ALA A 124 19.58 -14.82 6.31
C ALA A 124 21.03 -14.71 6.79
N ASN A 125 21.39 -15.46 7.83
CA ASN A 125 22.77 -15.79 8.12
C ASN A 125 23.24 -16.86 7.12
N ASN A 126 23.71 -16.41 5.95
CA ASN A 126 24.42 -17.16 4.91
C ASN A 126 23.56 -18.04 3.95
N ASN A 127 23.63 -17.70 2.66
CA ASN A 127 23.53 -18.51 1.43
C ASN A 127 22.54 -19.71 1.38
N GLY A 128 21.50 -19.73 2.19
CA GLY A 128 20.43 -20.73 2.17
C GLY A 128 19.09 -20.10 1.82
N ASN A 129 18.12 -20.95 1.45
CA ASN A 129 16.73 -20.50 1.24
C ASN A 129 16.22 -19.78 2.50
N PRO A 130 15.62 -18.57 2.37
CA PRO A 130 15.19 -17.79 3.51
C PRO A 130 14.09 -18.55 4.27
N LYS A 131 14.25 -18.61 5.60
CA LYS A 131 13.32 -19.29 6.51
C LYS A 131 12.26 -18.30 6.97
N ILE A 132 11.01 -18.73 7.08
CA ILE A 132 9.91 -17.87 7.57
C ILE A 132 10.22 -17.38 8.99
N SER A 133 10.02 -16.09 9.26
CA SER A 133 10.24 -15.46 10.56
C SER A 133 9.38 -16.08 11.66
N ASN A 134 9.86 -16.03 12.92
CA ASN A 134 9.13 -16.60 14.05
C ASN A 134 7.78 -15.89 14.25
N GLU A 135 7.77 -14.58 14.01
CA GLU A 135 6.61 -13.69 14.02
C GLU A 135 5.57 -14.13 13.00
N THR A 136 6.00 -14.40 11.76
CA THR A 136 5.10 -14.87 10.69
C THR A 136 4.54 -16.26 10.99
N LYS A 137 5.36 -17.18 11.51
CA LYS A 137 4.92 -18.52 11.92
C LYS A 137 3.85 -18.44 13.02
N GLU A 138 4.08 -17.61 14.03
CA GLU A 138 3.16 -17.46 15.15
C GLU A 138 1.87 -16.72 14.74
N PHE A 139 1.95 -15.67 13.92
CA PHE A 139 0.77 -15.04 13.31
C PHE A 139 -0.10 -16.06 12.58
N ARG A 140 0.52 -16.88 11.72
CA ARG A 140 -0.15 -17.94 10.94
C ARG A 140 -0.85 -18.96 11.84
N LYS A 141 -0.26 -19.28 13.00
CA LYS A 141 -0.89 -20.16 14.00
C LYS A 141 -2.18 -19.56 14.55
N TYR A 142 -2.17 -18.30 14.98
CA TYR A 142 -3.38 -17.62 15.47
C TYR A 142 -4.43 -17.47 14.36
N TYR A 143 -3.99 -17.10 13.15
CA TYR A 143 -4.86 -16.98 12.00
C TYR A 143 -5.54 -18.31 11.65
N ASN A 144 -4.78 -19.41 11.59
CA ASN A 144 -5.34 -20.73 11.31
C ASN A 144 -6.35 -21.17 12.38
N ASN A 145 -6.12 -20.84 13.66
CA ASN A 145 -7.10 -21.12 14.71
C ASN A 145 -8.41 -20.36 14.49
N PHE A 146 -8.32 -19.05 14.20
CA PHE A 146 -9.47 -18.21 13.89
C PHE A 146 -10.25 -18.72 12.67
N ILE A 147 -9.55 -19.02 11.57
CA ILE A 147 -10.18 -19.52 10.33
C ILE A 147 -10.82 -20.89 10.55
N ARG A 148 -10.18 -21.76 11.34
CA ARG A 148 -10.77 -23.06 11.72
C ARG A 148 -12.05 -22.87 12.52
N CYS A 149 -12.08 -21.92 13.46
CA CYS A 149 -13.31 -21.61 14.20
C CYS A 149 -14.38 -21.06 13.25
N ARG A 150 -14.04 -20.08 12.41
CA ARG A 150 -14.96 -19.46 11.45
C ARG A 150 -15.56 -20.46 10.46
N ASN A 151 -14.76 -21.38 9.94
CA ASN A 151 -15.19 -22.35 8.93
C ASN A 151 -15.82 -23.61 9.56
N ASN A 152 -15.99 -23.66 10.88
CA ASN A 152 -16.56 -24.81 11.57
C ASN A 152 -18.08 -24.89 11.31
N LYS A 153 -18.50 -25.86 10.50
CA LYS A 153 -19.90 -26.09 10.13
C LYS A 153 -20.81 -26.44 11.31
N SER A 154 -20.26 -26.83 12.45
CA SER A 154 -21.04 -27.15 13.65
C SER A 154 -21.54 -25.89 14.40
N ILE A 155 -21.00 -24.71 14.07
CA ILE A 155 -21.40 -23.46 14.70
C ILE A 155 -22.50 -22.81 13.86
N GLN A 156 -23.62 -22.48 14.49
CA GLN A 156 -24.67 -21.72 13.83
C GLN A 156 -24.19 -20.29 13.57
N ASP A 157 -24.60 -19.69 12.46
CA ASP A 157 -24.17 -18.34 12.07
C ASP A 157 -24.43 -17.29 13.16
N ALA A 158 -25.51 -17.45 13.93
CA ALA A 158 -25.85 -16.57 15.05
C ALA A 158 -24.84 -16.61 16.21
N ASP A 159 -24.20 -17.76 16.45
CA ASP A 159 -23.29 -17.98 17.58
C ASP A 159 -21.80 -17.91 17.17
N LEU A 160 -21.52 -17.72 15.88
CA LEU A 160 -20.16 -17.68 15.32
C LEU A 160 -19.31 -16.63 16.02
N CYS A 161 -19.85 -15.43 16.18
CA CYS A 161 -19.13 -14.31 16.76
C CYS A 161 -18.81 -14.52 18.24
N SER A 162 -19.76 -15.00 19.04
CA SER A 162 -19.51 -15.31 20.46
C SER A 162 -18.51 -16.44 20.64
N THR A 163 -18.59 -17.47 19.80
CA THR A 163 -17.73 -18.65 19.91
C THR A 163 -16.30 -18.35 19.47
N CYS A 164 -16.12 -17.64 18.36
CA CYS A 164 -14.80 -17.35 17.80
C CYS A 164 -14.17 -16.04 18.32
N MET A 165 -14.84 -15.32 19.23
CA MET A 165 -14.37 -14.05 19.78
C MET A 165 -12.96 -14.17 20.39
N ASN A 166 -12.70 -15.25 21.14
CA ASN A 166 -11.41 -15.43 21.80
C ASN A 166 -10.26 -15.61 20.80
N ASP A 167 -10.48 -16.39 19.73
CA ASP A 167 -9.48 -16.60 18.69
C ASP A 167 -9.23 -15.32 17.89
N TYR A 168 -10.29 -14.58 17.58
CA TYR A 168 -10.19 -13.27 16.93
C TYR A 168 -9.40 -12.26 17.79
N VAL A 169 -9.72 -12.13 19.08
CA VAL A 169 -9.04 -11.19 19.99
C VAL A 169 -7.56 -11.54 20.15
N LYS A 170 -7.22 -12.84 20.24
CA LYS A 170 -5.82 -13.28 20.28
C LYS A 170 -5.07 -12.91 19.00
N LEU A 171 -5.67 -13.15 17.84
CA LEU A 171 -5.10 -12.78 16.55
C LEU A 171 -4.89 -11.26 16.42
N ASP A 172 -5.92 -10.48 16.74
CA ASP A 172 -5.89 -9.01 16.67
C ASP A 172 -4.85 -8.42 17.63
N HIS A 173 -4.79 -8.93 18.86
CA HIS A 173 -3.80 -8.51 19.85
C HIS A 173 -2.37 -8.86 19.40
N TYR A 174 -2.17 -10.06 18.87
CA TYR A 174 -0.87 -10.48 18.36
C TYR A 174 -0.42 -9.60 17.19
N TYR A 175 -1.28 -9.41 16.19
CA TYR A 175 -1.03 -8.51 15.07
C TYR A 175 -0.64 -7.10 15.55
N LYS A 176 -1.39 -6.53 16.51
CA LYS A 176 -1.09 -5.22 17.08
C LYS A 176 0.28 -5.19 17.78
N SER A 177 0.63 -6.26 18.50
CA SER A 177 1.93 -6.36 19.19
C SER A 177 3.10 -6.33 18.21
N ILE A 178 3.03 -7.05 17.10
CA ILE A 178 4.09 -7.05 16.08
C ILE A 178 4.06 -5.82 15.19
N SER A 179 2.89 -5.15 15.04
CA SER A 179 2.75 -3.92 14.27
C SER A 179 3.34 -2.68 14.95
N ASN A 180 3.29 -2.62 16.29
CA ASN A 180 3.69 -1.44 17.08
C ASN A 180 5.17 -1.43 17.47
N ILE A 181 5.89 -2.56 17.31
CA ILE A 181 7.30 -2.65 17.74
C ILE A 181 8.20 -1.78 16.85
N ASN A 182 7.77 -1.43 15.64
CA ASN A 182 8.62 -0.73 14.70
C ASN A 182 7.88 0.37 13.95
N ASP A 183 7.88 1.60 14.47
CA ASP A 183 7.46 2.83 13.76
C ASP A 183 8.15 3.04 12.39
N LYS A 184 8.99 2.10 11.91
CA LYS A 184 9.58 2.06 10.57
C LYS A 184 9.68 0.68 9.89
N ILE A 185 9.35 -0.45 10.55
CA ILE A 185 9.46 -1.80 9.94
C ILE A 185 8.04 -2.32 9.75
N GLY A 186 7.56 -2.29 8.51
CA GLY A 186 6.20 -2.72 8.20
C GLY A 186 6.17 -4.23 8.02
N MET A 187 5.12 -4.89 8.49
CA MET A 187 4.89 -6.31 8.21
C MET A 187 4.79 -6.56 6.70
N CYS A 188 5.14 -7.77 6.29
CA CYS A 188 4.94 -8.20 4.91
C CYS A 188 3.45 -8.13 4.50
N MET A 189 3.22 -7.80 3.24
CA MET A 189 1.89 -7.50 2.72
C MET A 189 0.92 -8.69 2.83
N ASP A 190 1.43 -9.93 2.76
CA ASP A 190 0.64 -11.16 2.97
C ASP A 190 -0.08 -11.13 4.34
N ILE A 191 0.62 -10.77 5.43
CA ILE A 191 0.03 -10.68 6.78
C ILE A 191 -1.00 -9.54 6.84
N VAL A 192 -0.67 -8.39 6.26
CA VAL A 192 -1.53 -7.20 6.25
C VAL A 192 -2.84 -7.48 5.52
N ASP A 193 -2.80 -8.14 4.36
CA ASP A 193 -3.99 -8.49 3.59
C ASP A 193 -4.88 -9.51 4.31
N LEU A 194 -4.28 -10.52 4.95
CA LEU A 194 -5.01 -11.49 5.79
C LEU A 194 -5.72 -10.79 6.95
N MET A 195 -5.05 -9.85 7.62
CA MET A 195 -5.66 -9.11 8.73
C MET A 195 -6.76 -8.16 8.25
N ASN A 196 -6.54 -7.43 7.16
CA ASN A 196 -7.56 -6.55 6.57
C ASN A 196 -8.82 -7.32 6.15
N THR A 197 -8.64 -8.48 5.52
CA THR A 197 -9.75 -9.37 5.17
C THR A 197 -10.47 -9.88 6.42
N THR A 198 -9.72 -10.24 7.46
CA THR A 198 -10.27 -10.68 8.75
C THR A 198 -11.08 -9.58 9.44
N TRP A 199 -10.56 -8.37 9.51
CA TRP A 199 -11.26 -7.21 10.06
C TRP A 199 -12.52 -6.88 9.27
N THR A 200 -12.46 -6.93 7.94
CA THR A 200 -13.63 -6.68 7.09
C THR A 200 -14.73 -7.70 7.37
N PHE A 201 -14.37 -9.00 7.38
CA PHE A 201 -15.28 -10.08 7.73
C PHE A 201 -15.88 -9.88 9.14
N TRP A 202 -15.03 -9.59 10.13
CA TRP A 202 -15.46 -9.45 11.53
C TRP A 202 -16.34 -8.21 11.72
N SER A 203 -16.02 -7.09 11.08
CA SER A 203 -16.80 -5.86 11.18
C SER A 203 -18.21 -6.03 10.60
N VAL A 204 -18.34 -6.75 9.48
CA VAL A 204 -19.63 -6.95 8.82
C VAL A 204 -20.49 -7.95 9.60
N ASN A 205 -19.93 -9.07 10.05
CA ASN A 205 -20.70 -10.16 10.65
C ASN A 205 -20.83 -10.08 12.17
N CYS A 206 -19.87 -9.44 12.86
CA CYS A 206 -19.76 -9.46 14.32
C CYS A 206 -19.80 -8.06 14.96
N CYS A 207 -20.40 -7.07 14.29
CA CYS A 207 -20.44 -5.67 14.72
C CYS A 207 -20.98 -5.48 16.15
N LYS A 208 -21.93 -6.31 16.60
CA LYS A 208 -22.53 -6.23 17.94
C LYS A 208 -21.50 -6.40 19.08
N TYR A 209 -20.38 -7.07 18.82
CA TYR A 209 -19.33 -7.33 19.80
C TYR A 209 -18.22 -6.26 19.76
N ARG A 210 -18.39 -5.19 18.99
CA ARG A 210 -17.43 -4.08 18.94
C ARG A 210 -17.44 -3.35 20.27
N ARG A 211 -16.30 -3.42 20.96
CA ARG A 211 -16.11 -2.90 22.32
C ARG A 211 -15.85 -1.39 22.28
N HIS A 212 -16.85 -0.59 21.89
CA HIS A 212 -16.82 0.86 22.14
C HIS A 212 -17.71 1.20 23.33
N GLY A 213 -17.17 1.96 24.28
CA GLY A 213 -17.95 2.55 25.36
C GLY A 213 -18.77 3.71 24.83
N GLU A 214 -19.82 3.43 24.07
CA GLU A 214 -20.73 4.47 23.52
C GLU A 214 -21.34 5.33 24.64
N TYR A 215 -21.50 4.75 25.83
CA TYR A 215 -21.96 5.46 27.03
C TYR A 215 -21.07 6.65 27.41
N ILE A 216 -19.74 6.55 27.26
CA ILE A 216 -18.82 7.64 27.60
C ILE A 216 -19.06 8.85 26.70
N PHE A 217 -19.26 8.59 25.40
CA PHE A 217 -19.54 9.63 24.42
C PHE A 217 -20.91 10.29 24.65
N ILE A 218 -21.93 9.49 24.92
CA ILE A 218 -23.29 9.96 25.22
C ILE A 218 -23.29 10.83 26.49
N ILE A 219 -22.64 10.37 27.56
CA ILE A 219 -22.55 11.11 28.83
C ILE A 219 -21.79 12.43 28.63
N SER A 220 -20.66 12.40 27.93
CA SER A 220 -19.88 13.62 27.66
C SER A 220 -20.69 14.65 26.86
N THR A 221 -21.35 14.23 25.79
CA THR A 221 -22.17 15.10 24.95
C THR A 221 -23.38 15.64 25.71
N GLY A 222 -24.06 14.80 26.49
CA GLY A 222 -25.17 15.21 27.34
C GLY A 222 -24.77 16.24 28.40
N THR A 223 -23.57 16.08 28.98
CA THR A 223 -23.03 17.03 29.96
C THR A 223 -22.76 18.40 29.33
N MET A 224 -22.18 18.43 28.12
CA MET A 224 -21.93 19.68 27.39
C MET A 224 -23.23 20.42 27.04
N LEU A 225 -24.27 19.69 26.60
CA LEU A 225 -25.58 20.27 26.33
C LEU A 225 -26.21 20.85 27.61
N LEU A 226 -26.17 20.11 28.71
CA LEU A 226 -26.74 20.56 29.98
C LEU A 226 -26.03 21.82 30.50
N LEU A 227 -24.71 21.89 30.39
CA LEU A 227 -23.92 23.09 30.72
C LEU A 227 -24.35 24.30 29.90
N THR A 228 -24.57 24.14 28.59
CA THR A 228 -25.04 25.26 27.75
C THR A 228 -26.43 25.73 28.14
N ILE A 229 -27.37 24.82 28.45
CA ILE A 229 -28.72 25.17 28.90
C ILE A 229 -28.67 25.92 30.23
N MET A 230 -27.90 25.41 31.20
CA MET A 230 -27.73 26.04 32.51
C MET A 230 -27.14 27.45 32.39
N PHE A 231 -26.16 27.65 31.50
CA PHE A 231 -25.61 28.99 31.24
C PHE A 231 -26.68 29.97 30.76
N TYR A 232 -27.53 29.57 29.80
CA TYR A 232 -28.60 30.44 29.32
C TYR A 232 -29.67 30.74 30.39
N LEU A 233 -30.03 29.75 31.21
CA LEU A 233 -30.98 29.94 32.32
C LEU A 233 -30.43 30.92 33.37
N VAL A 234 -29.15 30.80 33.71
CA VAL A 234 -28.47 31.72 34.64
C VAL A 234 -28.48 33.15 34.09
N VAL A 235 -28.10 33.33 32.81
CA VAL A 235 -28.14 34.66 32.16
C VAL A 235 -29.55 35.25 32.14
N GLN A 236 -30.59 34.44 31.91
CA GLN A 236 -31.97 34.90 31.93
C GLN A 236 -32.42 35.31 33.34
N GLY A 237 -32.08 34.52 34.37
CA GLY A 237 -32.39 34.88 35.77
C GLY A 237 -31.71 36.18 36.22
N TYR A 238 -30.43 36.39 35.86
CA TYR A 238 -29.71 37.64 36.18
C TYR A 238 -30.27 38.87 35.44
N LYS A 239 -30.88 38.71 34.26
CA LYS A 239 -31.54 39.81 33.53
C LYS A 239 -32.81 40.28 34.23
N GLU A 240 -33.54 39.38 34.86
CA GLU A 240 -34.79 39.68 35.54
C GLU A 240 -34.56 40.45 36.85
N GLU A 241 -33.48 40.13 37.57
CA GLU A 241 -33.07 40.83 38.80
C GLU A 241 -32.49 42.23 38.53
N ASN A 242 -31.90 42.46 37.35
CA ASN A 242 -31.27 43.73 36.96
C ASN A 242 -32.06 44.53 35.92
N ALA A 243 -33.36 44.26 35.71
CA ALA A 243 -34.17 45.12 34.87
C ALA A 243 -34.22 46.52 35.53
N PRO A 244 -33.56 47.55 34.97
CA PRO A 244 -33.64 48.88 35.55
C PRO A 244 -35.10 49.29 35.50
N THR A 245 -35.63 49.76 36.64
CA THR A 245 -36.90 50.48 36.66
C THR A 245 -36.81 51.56 35.60
N ILE A 246 -37.59 51.41 34.52
CA ILE A 246 -37.63 52.39 33.45
C ILE A 246 -37.97 53.72 34.12
N ILE A 247 -37.00 54.63 34.20
CA ILE A 247 -37.24 55.98 34.67
C ILE A 247 -38.25 56.56 33.68
N GLN A 248 -39.52 56.64 34.09
CA GLN A 248 -40.56 57.34 33.36
C GLN A 248 -40.03 58.76 33.14
N GLN A 249 -39.67 59.10 31.90
CA GLN A 249 -39.28 60.46 31.56
C GLN A 249 -40.50 61.37 31.76
N SER A 250 -40.49 62.13 32.86
CA SER A 250 -41.46 63.18 33.19
C SER A 250 -41.53 64.31 32.15
N ARG A 251 -40.62 64.34 31.16
CA ARG A 251 -40.62 65.33 30.06
C ARG A 251 -41.88 65.30 29.20
N PHE A 252 -42.67 64.21 29.21
CA PHE A 252 -43.95 64.17 28.50
C PHE A 252 -45.07 64.93 29.20
N PHE A 253 -44.97 65.21 30.51
CA PHE A 253 -46.00 65.94 31.25
C PHE A 253 -45.82 67.46 31.12
N GLU A 254 -44.58 67.94 31.04
CA GLU A 254 -44.26 69.36 30.91
C GLU A 254 -44.62 69.92 29.52
N SER A 255 -44.57 69.10 28.46
CA SER A 255 -45.09 69.47 27.14
C SER A 255 -46.63 69.45 27.07
N LEU A 256 -47.31 68.71 27.97
CA LEU A 256 -48.78 68.61 27.96
C LEU A 256 -49.45 69.79 28.69
N SER A 257 -48.78 70.42 29.67
CA SER A 257 -49.28 71.60 30.36
C SER A 257 -49.13 72.91 29.55
N LEU A 258 -48.33 72.90 28.49
CA LEU A 258 -48.14 74.04 27.58
C LEU A 258 -49.17 74.11 26.43
N PHE A 259 -50.05 73.10 26.32
CA PHE A 259 -51.08 73.01 25.28
C PHE A 259 -52.51 73.19 25.80
N LYS A 260 -52.67 73.65 27.05
CA LYS A 260 -53.98 73.87 27.67
C LYS A 260 -54.15 75.34 28.08
N ASP A 261 -54.00 76.22 27.10
CA ASP A 261 -54.71 77.50 27.04
C ASP A 261 -55.96 77.34 26.16
#